data_AF-A0A538IYB3-F1
#
_entry.id   AF-A0A538IYB3-F1
#
_cell.length_a   1.000
_cell.length_b   1.000
_cell.length_c   1.000
_cell.angle_alpha   90.00
_cell.angle_beta   90.00
_cell.angle_gamma   90.00
#
_symmetry.space_group_name_H-M   'P 1'
#
loop_
_entity.id
_entity.type
_entity.pdbx_description
1 polymer ?
#
loop_
_entity_poly.entity_id
_entity_poly.type
_entity_poly.pdbx_seq_one_letter_code
_entity_poly.pdbx_strand_id
1 'polypeptide(L)'
;MLAPDADVGASSGTDPLGPRAYSDDPRQVSAYVAAVVAAYRSARMLSAPLHFPGIGAATGSTDDGPAEVGLDMRALGRRDLVPFRAAVQAGVPAIVVGHAGYAPDSFVVPGSLSHAIETNLLRFELGFRGVAITDDL
;
A
#
# COMPACT_ATOMS: atom_id res chain seq x y z
N MET A 1 -13.40 -7.84 -1.55
CA MET A 1 -12.91 -7.03 -2.67
C MET A 1 -11.45 -6.67 -2.41
N LEU A 2 -10.57 -6.93 -3.36
CA LEU A 2 -9.18 -6.44 -3.33
C LEU A 2 -9.21 -4.99 -3.84
N ALA A 3 -9.55 -4.10 -2.92
CA ALA A 3 -9.83 -2.68 -3.12
C ALA A 3 -10.00 -2.04 -1.74
N PRO A 4 -9.88 -0.71 -1.60
CA PRO A 4 -9.47 0.27 -2.62
C PRO A 4 -7.97 0.24 -2.96
N ASP A 5 -7.59 0.79 -4.10
CA ASP A 5 -6.20 1.17 -4.35
C ASP A 5 -5.78 2.23 -3.29
N ALA A 6 -4.72 1.96 -2.56
CA ALA A 6 -4.22 2.80 -1.47
C ALA A 6 -2.87 3.43 -1.81
N ASP A 7 -2.39 3.24 -3.04
CA ASP A 7 -1.14 3.81 -3.50
C ASP A 7 -1.30 5.32 -3.75
N VAL A 8 -0.22 6.06 -3.50
CA VAL A 8 -0.16 7.49 -3.80
C VAL A 8 0.49 7.66 -5.16
N GLY A 9 -0.26 8.21 -6.12
CA GLY A 9 0.19 8.40 -7.50
C GLY A 9 1.48 9.22 -7.60
N ALA A 10 2.23 9.00 -8.68
CA ALA A 10 3.42 9.79 -8.97
C ALA A 10 3.02 11.15 -9.54
N SER A 11 3.72 12.22 -9.15
CA SER A 11 3.53 13.54 -9.76
C SER A 11 4.16 13.65 -11.16
N SER A 12 4.88 12.63 -11.62
CA SER A 12 5.50 12.53 -12.94
C SER A 12 4.65 11.73 -13.91
N GLY A 13 4.64 12.11 -15.20
CA GLY A 13 3.76 11.54 -16.23
C GLY A 13 3.97 10.05 -16.61
N THR A 14 4.83 9.32 -15.91
CA THR A 14 5.00 7.87 -16.02
C THR A 14 4.58 7.25 -14.69
N ASP A 15 3.26 7.23 -14.44
CA ASP A 15 2.69 6.62 -13.23
C ASP A 15 2.53 5.10 -13.45
N PRO A 16 3.25 4.23 -12.71
CA PRO A 16 3.10 2.77 -12.83
C PRO A 16 1.69 2.29 -12.48
N LEU A 17 0.90 3.09 -11.76
CA LEU A 17 -0.49 2.77 -11.39
C LEU A 17 -1.51 3.19 -12.45
N GLY A 18 -1.13 4.11 -13.35
CA GLY A 18 -2.03 4.73 -14.31
C GLY A 18 -3.30 5.30 -13.65
N PRO A 19 -4.51 5.03 -14.19
CA PRO A 19 -5.76 5.61 -13.68
C PRO A 19 -6.26 4.98 -12.36
N ARG A 20 -5.52 4.03 -11.77
CA ARG A 20 -5.92 3.35 -10.53
C ARG A 20 -5.71 4.23 -9.29
N ALA A 21 -4.67 5.06 -9.30
CA ALA A 21 -4.36 5.95 -8.19
C ALA A 21 -5.44 7.04 -8.06
N TYR A 22 -5.99 7.23 -6.87
CA TYR A 22 -7.01 8.27 -6.65
C TYR A 22 -6.45 9.69 -6.77
N SER A 23 -5.17 9.89 -6.41
CA SER A 23 -4.49 11.18 -6.36
C SER A 23 -2.99 10.97 -6.13
N ASP A 24 -2.19 12.01 -6.40
CA ASP A 24 -0.79 12.13 -5.97
C ASP A 24 -0.64 12.79 -4.58
N ASP A 25 -1.74 13.22 -3.95
CA ASP A 25 -1.79 13.75 -2.59
C ASP A 25 -2.16 12.65 -1.58
N PRO A 26 -1.24 12.27 -0.66
CA PRO A 26 -1.50 11.26 0.36
C PRO A 26 -2.76 11.50 1.19
N ARG A 27 -3.10 12.77 1.46
CA ARG A 27 -4.27 13.11 2.28
C ARG A 27 -5.57 12.86 1.52
N GLN A 28 -5.58 13.14 0.21
CA GLN A 28 -6.73 12.84 -0.64
C GLN A 28 -6.92 11.33 -0.77
N VAL A 29 -5.84 10.59 -1.04
CA VAL A 29 -5.89 9.12 -1.10
C VAL A 29 -6.39 8.54 0.23
N SER A 30 -5.89 9.01 1.38
CA SER A 30 -6.40 8.59 2.70
C SER A 30 -7.90 8.82 2.87
N ALA A 31 -8.42 9.98 2.45
CA ALA A 31 -9.84 10.29 2.57
C ALA A 31 -10.70 9.33 1.73
N TYR A 32 -10.29 9.05 0.49
CA TYR A 32 -10.98 8.10 -0.38
C TYR A 32 -10.86 6.66 0.13
N VAL A 33 -9.68 6.22 0.56
CA VAL A 33 -9.46 4.89 1.12
C VAL A 33 -10.34 4.66 2.35
N ALA A 34 -10.36 5.61 3.29
CA ALA A 34 -11.21 5.50 4.49
C ALA A 34 -12.70 5.45 4.13
N ALA A 35 -13.15 6.28 3.17
CA ALA A 35 -14.53 6.30 2.72
C ALA A 35 -14.94 4.97 2.06
N VAL A 36 -14.11 4.41 1.19
CA VAL A 36 -14.39 3.13 0.51
C VAL A 36 -14.37 1.96 1.50
N VAL A 37 -13.41 1.91 2.43
CA VAL A 37 -13.39 0.90 3.50
C VAL A 37 -14.66 0.98 4.35
N ALA A 38 -15.08 2.19 4.74
CA ALA A 38 -16.32 2.38 5.49
C ALA A 38 -17.56 1.93 4.69
N ALA A 39 -17.61 2.24 3.39
CA ALA A 39 -18.69 1.83 2.50
C ALA A 39 -18.81 0.30 2.40
N TYR A 40 -17.72 -0.40 2.13
CA TYR A 40 -17.71 -1.87 2.08
C TYR A 40 -18.15 -2.49 3.42
N ARG A 41 -17.64 -1.96 4.54
CA ARG A 41 -18.05 -2.41 5.87
C ARG A 41 -19.56 -2.20 6.10
N SER A 42 -20.11 -1.06 5.70
CA SER A 42 -21.55 -0.78 5.84
C SER A 42 -22.42 -1.75 5.02
N ALA A 43 -21.89 -2.18 3.87
CA ALA A 43 -22.50 -3.19 3.00
C ALA A 43 -22.23 -4.64 3.45
N ARG A 44 -21.56 -4.85 4.60
CA ARG A 44 -21.14 -6.17 5.11
C ARG A 44 -20.24 -6.94 4.14
N MET A 45 -19.43 -6.22 3.37
CA MET A 45 -18.44 -6.77 2.44
C MET A 45 -17.03 -6.55 2.98
N LEU A 46 -16.12 -7.49 2.70
CA LEU A 46 -14.70 -7.33 3.02
C LEU A 46 -13.99 -6.49 1.96
N SER A 47 -13.05 -5.66 2.40
CA SER A 47 -12.14 -4.87 1.56
C SER A 47 -10.69 -5.17 1.94
N ALA A 48 -9.78 -5.09 0.98
CA ALA A 48 -8.35 -5.27 1.16
C ALA A 48 -7.59 -4.22 0.34
N PRO A 49 -7.19 -3.09 0.94
CA PRO A 49 -6.41 -2.08 0.28
C PRO A 49 -5.03 -2.59 -0.07
N LEU A 50 -4.51 -2.05 -1.17
CA LEU A 50 -3.34 -2.56 -1.87
C LEU A 50 -2.61 -1.40 -2.58
N HIS A 51 -1.30 -1.49 -2.83
CA HIS A 51 -0.40 -2.61 -2.53
C HIS A 51 0.57 -2.22 -1.42
N PHE A 52 0.37 -2.71 -0.18
CA PHE A 52 1.20 -2.31 0.95
C PHE A 52 2.68 -2.69 0.73
N PRO A 53 3.65 -1.83 1.10
CA PRO A 53 3.55 -0.52 1.76
C PRO A 53 3.42 0.70 0.83
N GLY A 54 3.10 0.49 -0.45
CA GLY A 54 2.84 1.52 -1.43
C GLY A 54 3.80 1.41 -2.62
N ILE A 55 3.26 1.28 -3.83
CA ILE A 55 4.06 1.15 -5.08
C ILE A 55 4.01 2.39 -5.98
N GLY A 56 3.36 3.47 -5.57
CA GLY A 56 3.21 4.66 -6.40
C GLY A 56 4.47 5.51 -6.60
N ALA A 57 5.60 5.12 -6.00
CA ALA A 57 6.94 5.62 -6.34
C ALA A 57 7.87 4.51 -6.86
N ALA A 58 7.30 3.38 -7.30
CA ALA A 58 8.08 2.29 -7.87
C ALA A 58 8.72 2.71 -9.20
N THR A 59 9.88 2.12 -9.51
CA THR A 59 10.59 2.33 -10.78
C THR A 59 9.85 1.78 -12.01
N GLY A 60 8.81 0.96 -11.82
CA GLY A 60 7.99 0.36 -12.86
C GLY A 60 6.84 -0.46 -12.28
N SER A 61 6.08 -1.12 -13.14
CA SER A 61 5.06 -2.09 -12.74
C SER A 61 5.71 -3.35 -12.19
N THR A 62 5.23 -3.85 -11.04
CA THR A 62 5.66 -5.15 -10.48
C THR A 62 5.14 -6.34 -11.27
N ASP A 63 4.12 -6.15 -12.12
CA ASP A 63 3.56 -7.19 -12.98
C ASP A 63 4.49 -7.49 -14.18
N ASP A 64 5.27 -6.50 -14.60
CA ASP A 64 6.18 -6.60 -15.75
C ASP A 64 7.58 -7.10 -15.34
N GLY A 65 7.91 -7.04 -14.05
CA GLY A 65 9.18 -7.48 -13.51
C GLY A 65 9.55 -6.80 -12.18
N PRO A 66 10.79 -7.01 -11.69
CA PRO A 66 11.24 -6.39 -10.46
C PRO A 66 11.18 -4.87 -10.51
N ALA A 67 10.55 -4.26 -9.49
CA ALA A 67 10.47 -2.83 -9.31
C ALA A 67 10.86 -2.44 -7.88
N GLU A 68 11.38 -1.23 -7.72
CA GLU A 68 11.92 -0.74 -6.44
C GLU A 68 11.27 0.59 -6.08
N VAL A 69 10.94 0.78 -4.80
CA VAL A 69 10.42 2.05 -4.27
C VAL A 69 11.54 2.79 -3.56
N GLY A 70 12.24 3.67 -4.28
CA GLY A 70 13.43 4.39 -3.80
C GLY A 70 13.23 5.38 -2.64
N LEU A 71 12.09 5.34 -1.95
CA LEU A 71 11.79 6.17 -0.79
C LEU A 71 12.49 5.60 0.46
N ASP A 72 13.12 6.48 1.25
CA ASP A 72 13.53 6.12 2.60
C ASP A 72 12.31 5.97 3.53
N MET A 73 12.50 5.37 4.70
CA MET A 73 11.40 5.14 5.65
C MET A 73 10.69 6.41 6.10
N ARG A 74 11.38 7.54 6.14
CA ARG A 74 10.78 8.82 6.54
C ARG A 74 9.91 9.39 5.42
N ALA A 75 10.30 9.20 4.15
CA ALA A 75 9.52 9.58 2.98
C ALA A 75 8.31 8.64 2.82
N LEU A 76 8.53 7.33 2.90
CA LEU A 76 7.47 6.31 2.90
C LEU A 76 6.44 6.60 4.00
N GLY A 77 6.89 6.91 5.22
CA GLY A 77 6.03 7.27 6.35
C GLY A 77 5.20 8.55 6.16
N ARG A 78 5.69 9.52 5.38
CA ARG A 78 5.02 10.81 5.12
C ARG A 78 4.14 10.79 3.87
N ARG A 79 4.32 9.82 2.97
CA ARG A 79 3.61 9.72 1.70
C ARG A 79 2.81 8.42 1.65
N ASP A 80 3.48 7.30 1.40
CA ASP A 80 2.84 6.06 0.97
C ASP A 80 2.19 5.28 2.12
N LEU A 81 2.68 5.41 3.36
CA LEU A 81 2.03 4.78 4.52
C LEU A 81 0.79 5.53 5.02
N VAL A 82 0.57 6.77 4.58
CA VAL A 82 -0.51 7.63 5.09
C VAL A 82 -1.89 7.05 4.75
N PRO A 83 -2.16 6.59 3.51
CA PRO A 83 -3.40 5.88 3.20
C PRO A 83 -3.59 4.56 3.94
N PHE A 84 -2.53 3.76 4.13
CA PHE A 84 -2.63 2.51 4.88
C PHE A 84 -2.93 2.73 6.36
N ARG A 85 -2.35 3.76 7.00
CA ARG A 85 -2.73 4.17 8.36
C ARG A 85 -4.21 4.54 8.44
N ALA A 86 -4.73 5.27 7.45
CA ALA A 86 -6.14 5.61 7.37
C ALA A 86 -7.03 4.36 7.20
N ALA A 87 -6.63 3.40 6.37
CA ALA A 87 -7.35 2.13 6.21
C ALA A 87 -7.41 1.33 7.52
N VAL A 88 -6.28 1.21 8.22
CA VAL A 88 -6.22 0.52 9.52
C VAL A 88 -7.11 1.22 10.55
N GLN A 89 -7.08 2.55 10.63
CA GLN A 89 -7.94 3.35 11.51
C GLN A 89 -9.44 3.19 11.15
N ALA A 90 -9.77 3.05 9.86
CA ALA A 90 -11.12 2.75 9.39
C ALA A 90 -11.57 1.31 9.66
N GLY A 91 -10.71 0.47 10.24
CA GLY A 91 -11.03 -0.90 10.63
C GLY A 91 -11.03 -1.87 9.46
N VAL A 92 -10.11 -1.72 8.51
CA VAL A 92 -10.02 -2.63 7.36
C VAL A 92 -9.71 -4.07 7.80
N PRO A 93 -10.39 -5.09 7.24
CA PRO A 93 -10.22 -6.48 7.68
C PRO A 93 -9.00 -7.18 7.07
N ALA A 94 -8.54 -6.74 5.90
CA ALA A 94 -7.44 -7.32 5.16
C ALA A 94 -6.59 -6.23 4.49
N ILE A 95 -5.33 -6.54 4.16
CA ILE A 95 -4.41 -5.71 3.36
C ILE A 95 -3.67 -6.64 2.40
N VAL A 96 -3.50 -6.22 1.15
CA VAL A 96 -2.64 -6.91 0.18
C VAL A 96 -1.24 -6.32 0.22
N VAL A 97 -0.21 -7.17 0.26
CA VAL A 97 1.21 -6.80 0.34
C VAL A 97 1.85 -7.01 -1.04
N GLY A 98 2.39 -5.94 -1.60
CA GLY A 98 2.98 -5.94 -2.95
C GLY A 98 4.41 -6.49 -3.01
N HIS A 99 4.89 -6.68 -4.24
CA HIS A 99 6.18 -7.34 -4.53
C HIS A 99 7.36 -6.38 -4.79
N ALA A 100 7.17 -5.07 -4.67
CA ALA A 100 8.28 -4.12 -4.85
C ALA A 100 9.38 -4.31 -3.79
N GLY A 101 10.61 -3.96 -4.15
CA GLY A 101 11.73 -3.84 -3.20
C GLY A 101 11.68 -2.50 -2.45
N TYR A 102 12.10 -2.50 -1.18
CA TYR A 102 12.11 -1.30 -0.33
C TYR A 102 13.45 -1.10 0.39
N ALA A 103 13.74 0.15 0.77
CA ALA A 103 14.97 0.54 1.44
C ALA A 103 15.31 -0.27 2.71
N PRO A 104 14.35 -0.63 3.60
CA PRO A 104 14.61 -1.47 4.77
C PRO A 104 15.26 -2.82 4.46
N ASP A 105 15.04 -3.34 3.24
CA ASP A 105 15.54 -4.64 2.80
C ASP A 105 16.58 -4.51 1.69
N SER A 106 17.24 -3.35 1.59
CA SER A 106 18.23 -3.05 0.55
C SER A 106 17.74 -3.29 -0.89
N PHE A 107 16.41 -3.26 -1.11
CA PHE A 107 15.75 -3.54 -2.38
C PHE A 107 15.88 -4.97 -2.91
N VAL A 108 16.48 -5.89 -2.16
CA VAL A 108 16.77 -7.27 -2.64
C VAL A 108 15.66 -8.25 -2.27
N VAL A 109 14.89 -7.96 -1.23
CA VAL A 109 13.76 -8.79 -0.78
C VAL A 109 12.44 -8.08 -1.09
N PRO A 110 11.55 -8.70 -1.88
CA PRO A 110 10.20 -8.18 -2.12
C PRO A 110 9.43 -7.94 -0.82
N GLY A 111 8.56 -6.92 -0.80
CA GLY A 111 7.74 -6.58 0.37
C GLY A 111 6.97 -7.77 0.95
N SER A 112 6.34 -8.58 0.08
CA SER A 112 5.59 -9.80 0.42
C SER A 112 6.43 -10.95 1.00
N LEU A 113 7.76 -10.84 0.97
CA LEU A 113 8.69 -11.82 1.52
C LEU A 113 9.55 -11.20 2.65
N SER A 114 9.35 -9.92 2.96
CA SER A 114 10.17 -9.17 3.91
C SER A 114 9.57 -9.23 5.31
N HIS A 115 10.36 -9.73 6.26
CA HIS A 115 10.01 -9.64 7.68
C HIS A 115 9.97 -8.18 8.18
N ALA A 116 10.84 -7.31 7.64
CA ALA A 116 10.86 -5.89 8.01
C ALA A 116 9.57 -5.18 7.58
N ILE A 117 9.03 -5.51 6.41
CA ILE A 117 7.78 -4.95 5.90
C ILE A 117 6.56 -5.62 6.53
N GLU A 118 6.44 -6.95 6.45
CA GLU A 118 5.23 -7.63 6.88
C GLU A 118 5.05 -7.67 8.39
N THR A 119 6.14 -7.78 9.16
CA THR A 119 6.05 -7.91 10.61
C THR A 119 6.36 -6.57 11.29
N ASN A 120 7.55 -6.01 11.05
CA ASN A 120 7.94 -4.81 11.78
C ASN A 120 7.09 -3.59 11.38
N LEU A 121 6.91 -3.35 10.09
CA LEU A 121 6.15 -2.21 9.61
C LEU A 121 4.64 -2.43 9.74
N LEU A 122 4.09 -3.49 9.14
CA LEU A 122 2.64 -3.70 9.11
C LEU A 122 2.06 -4.09 10.48
N ARG A 123 2.64 -5.09 11.16
CA ARG A 123 2.07 -5.59 12.44
C ARG A 123 2.43 -4.74 13.64
N PHE A 124 3.68 -4.27 13.73
CA PHE A 124 4.13 -3.52 14.91
C PHE A 124 3.97 -2.01 14.74
N GLU A 125 4.49 -1.41 13.68
CA GLU A 125 4.45 0.05 13.52
C GLU A 125 3.05 0.58 13.16
N LEU A 126 2.35 -0.07 12.22
CA LEU A 126 0.98 0.30 11.85
C LEU A 126 -0.07 -0.34 12.76
N GLY A 127 0.30 -1.36 13.55
CA GLY A 127 -0.59 -2.04 14.47
C GLY A 127 -1.68 -2.88 13.78
N PHE A 128 -1.51 -3.27 12.51
CA PHE A 128 -2.53 -3.99 11.77
C PHE A 128 -2.69 -5.44 12.28
N ARG A 129 -3.92 -5.82 12.65
CA ARG A 129 -4.25 -7.14 13.21
C ARG A 129 -5.15 -8.01 12.31
N GLY A 130 -5.49 -7.53 11.11
CA GLY A 130 -6.31 -8.27 10.15
C GLY A 130 -5.51 -9.28 9.33
N VAL A 131 -6.07 -9.72 8.21
CA VAL A 131 -5.41 -10.66 7.29
C VAL A 131 -4.43 -9.91 6.39
N ALA A 132 -3.17 -10.36 6.34
CA ALA A 132 -2.23 -9.93 5.31
C ALA A 132 -2.28 -10.98 4.19
N ILE A 133 -2.40 -10.52 2.95
CA ILE A 133 -2.51 -11.35 1.76
C ILE A 133 -1.38 -10.91 0.84
N THR A 134 -0.65 -11.84 0.21
CA THR A 134 0.28 -11.45 -0.84
C THR A 134 -0.51 -10.92 -2.04
N ASP A 135 0.14 -10.12 -2.88
CA ASP A 135 -0.31 -9.95 -4.25
C ASP A 135 -0.13 -11.27 -5.05
N ASP A 136 -0.46 -11.26 -6.35
CA ASP A 136 -0.37 -12.44 -7.21
C ASP A 136 1.07 -13.03 -7.29
N LEU A 137 1.21 -14.37 -7.24
CA LEU A 137 2.48 -15.10 -7.06
C LEU A 137 3.01 -15.75 -8.35
#